data_AF-A0A434CK58-F1
#
_entry.id   AF-A0A434CK58-F1
#
_cell.length_a   1.000
_cell.length_b   1.000
_cell.length_c   1.000
_cell.angle_alpha   90.00
_cell.angle_beta   90.00
_cell.angle_gamma   90.00
#
_symmetry.space_group_name_H-M   'P 1'
#
loop_
_entity.id
_entity.type
_entity.pdbx_description
1 polymer ?
#
loop_
_entity_poly.entity_id
_entity_poly.type
_entity_poly.pdbx_seq_one_letter_code
_entity_poly.pdbx_strand_id
1 'polypeptide(L)' 'MAAIPPVCDFGWQAIDAVLPGVDGKSHSIFSHAGPNGLVVAFICNHCPYV' A
#
# COMPACT_ATOMS: atom_id res chain seq x y z
N MET A 1 11.59 8.48 -14.20
CA MET A 1 11.31 7.44 -13.19
C MET A 1 12.50 6.50 -13.13
N ALA A 2 13.02 6.18 -11.94
CA ALA A 2 13.93 5.05 -11.81
C ALA A 2 13.15 3.78 -12.17
N ALA A 3 13.69 2.97 -13.09
CA ALA A 3 13.04 1.72 -13.51
C ALA A 3 13.01 0.65 -12.42
N ILE A 4 13.74 0.87 -11.32
CA ILE A 4 13.92 -0.08 -10.23
C ILE A 4 13.56 0.65 -8.93
N PRO A 5 12.54 0.21 -8.17
CA PRO A 5 12.22 0.78 -6.88
C PRO A 5 13.34 0.45 -5.86
N PRO A 6 13.56 1.31 -4.85
CA PRO A 6 14.46 0.97 -3.76
C PRO A 6 13.95 -0.29 -3.04
N VAL A 7 14.89 -1.10 -2.54
CA VAL A 7 14.55 -2.21 -1.65
C VAL A 7 14.05 -1.64 -0.33
N CYS A 8 13.04 -2.29 0.26
CA CYS A 8 12.50 -1.88 1.54
C CYS A 8 13.44 -2.22 2.72
N ASP A 9 13.30 -1.49 3.81
CA ASP A 9 13.98 -1.80 5.07
C ASP A 9 13.28 -2.98 5.77
N PHE A 10 13.77 -4.20 5.50
CA PHE A 10 13.22 -5.40 6.11
C PHE A 10 13.23 -5.32 7.65
N GLY A 11 12.12 -5.72 8.26
CA GLY A 11 11.92 -5.66 9.71
C GLY A 11 11.40 -4.31 10.20
N TRP A 12 11.37 -3.27 9.37
CA TRP A 12 10.65 -2.04 9.71
C TRP A 12 9.15 -2.31 9.80
N GLN A 13 8.55 -1.93 10.91
CA GLN A 13 7.10 -2.07 11.09
C GLN A 13 6.39 -1.05 10.20
N ALA A 14 5.43 -1.54 9.41
CA ALA A 14 4.55 -0.66 8.65
C ALA A 14 3.84 0.33 9.59
N ILE A 15 3.47 1.48 9.04
CA ILE A 15 2.69 2.49 9.74
C ILE A 15 1.25 2.41 9.23
N ASP A 16 0.28 2.48 10.13
CA ASP A 16 -1.12 2.53 9.72
C ASP A 16 -1.45 3.89 9.10
N ALA A 17 -2.38 3.89 8.16
CA ALA A 17 -2.94 5.12 7.60
C ALA A 17 -4.44 4.96 7.40
N VAL A 18 -5.16 6.08 7.48
CA VAL A 18 -6.60 6.13 7.21
C VAL A 18 -6.81 6.80 5.85
N LEU A 19 -7.35 6.06 4.90
CA LEU A 19 -7.54 6.51 3.51
C LEU A 19 -9.02 6.40 3.11
N PRO A 20 -9.52 7.30 2.22
CA PRO A 20 -10.84 7.15 1.64
C PRO A 20 -10.88 5.96 0.69
N GLY A 21 -11.88 5.11 0.84
CA GLY A 21 -12.18 3.99 -0.04
C GLY A 21 -13.06 4.39 -1.21
N VAL A 22 -13.09 3.53 -2.23
CA VAL A 22 -13.99 3.67 -3.39
C VAL A 22 -15.49 3.54 -3.01
N ASP A 23 -15.76 3.02 -1.83
CA ASP A 23 -17.08 2.93 -1.21
C ASP A 23 -17.49 4.22 -0.46
N GLY A 24 -16.64 5.26 -0.49
CA GLY A 24 -16.88 6.54 0.18
C GLY A 24 -16.65 6.54 1.69
N LYS A 25 -16.11 5.44 2.25
CA LYS A 25 -15.80 5.33 3.69
C LYS A 25 -14.32 5.53 3.95
N SER A 26 -13.96 5.91 5.17
CA SER A 26 -12.57 5.92 5.62
C SER A 26 -12.16 4.53 6.10
N HIS A 27 -11.02 4.04 5.65
CA HIS A 27 -10.47 2.73 5.99
C HIS A 27 -9.08 2.88 6.62
N SER A 28 -8.85 2.24 7.76
CA SER A 28 -7.49 1.97 8.26
C SER A 28 -6.87 0.87 7.40
N ILE A 29 -5.64 1.06 6.93
CA ILE A 29 -4.91 0.05 6.16
C ILE A 29 -4.83 -1.26 6.96
N PHE A 30 -4.54 -1.18 8.26
CA PHE A 30 -4.37 -2.37 9.10
C PHE A 30 -5.66 -3.14 9.35
N SER A 31 -6.83 -2.51 9.19
CA SER A 31 -8.11 -3.21 9.30
C SER A 31 -8.32 -4.29 8.22
N HIS A 32 -7.54 -4.25 7.14
CA HIS A 32 -7.60 -5.23 6.04
C HIS A 32 -6.58 -6.37 6.16
N ALA A 33 -5.75 -6.40 7.21
CA ALA A 33 -4.77 -7.45 7.40
C ALA A 33 -5.45 -8.80 7.72
N GLY A 34 -5.05 -9.85 7.01
CA GLY A 34 -5.51 -11.23 7.23
C GLY A 34 -4.47 -12.11 7.95
N PRO A 35 -4.77 -13.41 8.15
CA PRO A 35 -3.85 -14.35 8.80
C PRO A 35 -2.52 -14.52 8.04
N ASN A 36 -2.49 -14.23 6.74
CA ASN A 36 -1.29 -14.28 5.90
C ASN A 36 -0.64 -12.90 5.69
N GLY A 37 -1.07 -11.90 6.45
CA GLY A 37 -0.58 -10.53 6.34
C GLY A 37 -1.41 -9.66 5.38
N LEU A 38 -0.80 -8.55 4.97
CA LEU A 38 -1.38 -7.51 4.13
C LEU A 38 -0.41 -7.17 3.00
N VAL A 39 -0.92 -7.08 1.77
CA VAL A 39 -0.16 -6.61 0.61
C VAL A 39 -0.65 -5.20 0.26
N VAL A 40 0.29 -4.27 0.14
CA VAL A 40 0.02 -2.88 -0.26
C VAL A 40 0.78 -2.59 -1.55
N ALA A 41 0.09 -2.01 -2.54
CA ALA A 41 0.68 -1.56 -3.79
C ALA A 41 0.38 -0.08 -4.02
N PHE A 42 1.38 0.67 -4.47
CA PHE A 42 1.23 2.07 -4.88
C PHE A 42 1.12 2.12 -6.40
N ILE A 43 -0.06 2.46 -6.91
CA ILE A 43 -0.38 2.42 -8.35
C ILE A 43 -0.87 3.78 -8.85
N CYS A 44 -0.87 3.94 -10.18
CA CYS A 44 -1.21 5.17 -10.88
C CYS A 44 -1.96 4.82 -12.18
N ASN A 45 -2.94 5.65 -12.59
CA ASN A 45 -3.80 5.31 -13.73
C ASN A 45 -3.15 5.50 -15.11
N HIS A 46 -1.99 6.17 -15.17
CA HIS A 46 -1.39 6.59 -16.44
C HIS A 46 0.13 6.39 -16.46
N CYS A 47 0.60 5.36 -15.78
CA CYS A 47 2.01 5.01 -15.75
C CYS A 47 2.22 3.75 -16.62
N PRO A 48 3.31 3.66 -17.39
CA PRO A 48 3.56 2.50 -18.24
C PRO A 48 4.07 1.26 -17.49
N TYR A 49 4.40 1.39 -16.20
CA TYR A 49 5.02 0.37 -15.37
C TYR A 49 4.28 0.07 -14.06
N VAL A 50 3.21 0.82 -13.78
CA VAL A 50 2.24 0.54 -12.70
C VAL A 50 0.84 0.60 -13.25
#